data_AF-A0A788JIL9-F1
#
_entry.id   AF-A0A788JIL9-F1
#
_cell.length_a   1.000
_cell.length_b   1.000
_cell.length_c   1.000
_cell.angle_alpha   90.00
_cell.angle_beta   90.00
_cell.angle_gamma   90.00
#
_symmetry.space_group_name_H-M   'P 1'
#
loop_
_entity.id
_entity.type
_entity.pdbx_description
1 polymer ?
#
loop_
_entity_poly.entity_id
_entity_poly.type
_entity_poly.pdbx_seq_one_letter_code
_entity_poly.pdbx_strand_id
1 'polypeptide(L)'
;MTRPVINESQLRQVRRAIREAELPPAKARKLLVRIAKYGLIPAARRNVKAQRTPEGAAWAPRKRPDKASGRYKNKMLLGLPKLLAIRVDGSGKSVRLFFKKGAYNTGSHGGAVAWVQQHGATIKGRATKRRDSEAMRTRPATRRQAERLLSLGFRAPVGAVSKKTGRRGRRKPSLKWIMENMSMAQAGLVISILKGEQKKRVWEIKIPSRAFLGASDAEFARILEAQLRSLHYGGTR
;
A
#
# COMPACT_ATOMS: atom_id res chain seq x y z
N MET A 1 -20.88 -6.47 -3.85
CA MET A 1 -21.48 -5.12 -3.88
C MET A 1 -20.41 -4.08 -4.24
N THR A 2 -20.29 -3.71 -5.51
CA THR A 2 -19.45 -2.58 -5.96
C THR A 2 -20.21 -1.28 -5.71
N ARG A 3 -19.90 -0.60 -4.61
CA ARG A 3 -20.49 0.72 -4.33
C ARG A 3 -20.06 1.70 -5.43
N PRO A 4 -20.98 2.50 -5.99
CA PRO A 4 -20.63 3.57 -6.91
C PRO A 4 -19.67 4.57 -6.24
N VAL A 5 -18.80 5.20 -7.03
CA VAL A 5 -17.88 6.26 -6.56
C VAL A 5 -18.64 7.51 -6.10
N ILE A 6 -19.89 7.66 -6.55
CA ILE A 6 -20.84 8.69 -6.12
C ILE A 6 -21.81 8.09 -5.10
N ASN A 7 -22.18 8.87 -4.08
CA ASN A 7 -23.19 8.45 -3.11
C ASN A 7 -24.60 8.53 -3.73
N GLU A 8 -25.62 8.08 -3.01
CA GLU A 8 -26.99 8.02 -3.51
C GLU A 8 -27.60 9.41 -3.73
N SER A 9 -27.27 10.39 -2.88
CA SER A 9 -27.74 11.78 -3.02
C SER A 9 -27.20 12.41 -4.31
N GLN A 10 -25.91 12.25 -4.59
CA GLN A 10 -25.26 12.72 -5.81
C GLN A 10 -25.86 12.05 -7.06
N LEU A 11 -26.16 10.75 -6.99
CA LEU A 11 -26.84 10.06 -8.08
C LEU A 11 -28.24 10.64 -8.35
N ARG A 12 -29.01 10.92 -7.29
CA ARG A 12 -30.33 11.58 -7.43
C ARG A 12 -30.19 12.97 -8.04
N GLN A 13 -29.20 13.76 -7.63
CA GLN A 13 -28.92 15.08 -8.20
C GLN A 13 -28.61 15.01 -9.70
N VAL A 14 -27.76 14.07 -10.13
CA VAL A 14 -27.45 13.90 -11.57
C VAL A 14 -28.70 13.50 -12.36
N ARG A 15 -29.50 12.56 -11.86
CA ARG A 15 -30.74 12.12 -12.52
C ARG A 15 -31.75 13.27 -12.63
N ARG A 16 -31.90 14.04 -11.56
CA ARG A 16 -32.76 15.23 -11.54
C ARG A 16 -32.30 16.24 -12.59
N ALA A 17 -31.02 16.58 -12.59
CA ALA A 17 -30.45 17.53 -13.55
C ALA A 17 -30.61 17.06 -15.00
N ILE A 18 -30.44 15.77 -15.29
CA ILE A 18 -30.66 15.23 -16.65
C ILE A 18 -32.12 15.40 -17.10
N ARG A 19 -33.09 15.20 -16.19
CA ARG A 19 -34.52 15.34 -16.49
C ARG A 19 -34.92 16.80 -16.66
N GLU A 20 -34.56 17.65 -15.72
CA GLU A 20 -34.84 19.10 -15.79
C GLU A 20 -34.18 19.71 -17.03
N ALA A 21 -33.00 19.21 -17.39
CA ALA A 21 -32.29 19.65 -18.57
C ALA A 21 -32.72 18.99 -19.89
N GLU A 22 -33.73 18.13 -19.84
CA GLU A 22 -34.26 17.37 -20.99
C GLU A 22 -33.14 16.82 -21.89
N LEU A 23 -32.05 16.34 -21.27
CA LEU A 23 -30.85 16.01 -22.02
C LEU A 23 -31.09 14.74 -22.85
N PRO A 24 -30.86 14.79 -24.17
CA PRO A 24 -30.86 13.59 -24.98
C PRO A 24 -29.86 12.56 -24.46
N PRO A 25 -30.07 11.24 -24.69
CA PRO A 25 -29.18 10.19 -24.19
C PRO A 25 -27.69 10.42 -24.49
N ALA A 26 -27.38 10.95 -25.67
CA ALA A 26 -26.01 11.30 -26.06
C ALA A 26 -25.40 12.43 -25.20
N LYS A 27 -26.18 13.48 -24.89
CA LYS A 27 -25.74 14.59 -24.03
C LYS A 27 -25.63 14.13 -22.57
N ALA A 28 -26.56 13.30 -22.08
CA ALA A 28 -26.48 12.71 -20.75
C ALA A 28 -25.22 11.83 -20.58
N ARG A 29 -24.91 10.98 -21.56
CA ARG A 29 -23.67 10.21 -21.59
C ARG A 29 -22.43 11.12 -21.57
N LYS A 30 -22.44 12.18 -22.38
CA LYS A 30 -21.35 13.17 -22.41
C LYS A 30 -21.18 13.87 -21.06
N LEU A 31 -22.28 14.23 -20.39
CA LEU A 31 -22.27 14.80 -19.04
C LEU A 31 -21.57 13.86 -18.05
N LEU A 32 -21.97 12.59 -18.00
CA LEU A 32 -21.37 11.61 -17.08
C LEU A 32 -19.86 11.45 -17.31
N VAL A 33 -19.43 11.39 -18.57
CA VAL A 33 -18.00 11.31 -18.93
C VAL A 33 -17.26 12.57 -18.49
N ARG A 34 -17.86 13.76 -18.67
CA ARG A 34 -17.26 15.03 -18.26
C ARG A 34 -17.16 15.16 -16.75
N ILE A 35 -18.19 14.77 -16.00
CA ILE A 35 -18.16 14.72 -14.52
C ILE A 35 -17.00 13.83 -14.05
N ALA A 36 -16.86 12.63 -14.62
CA ALA A 36 -15.76 11.75 -14.27
C ALA A 36 -14.38 12.34 -14.65
N LYS A 37 -14.24 12.85 -15.89
CA LYS A 37 -12.96 13.29 -16.46
C LYS A 37 -12.47 14.62 -15.89
N TYR A 38 -13.35 15.61 -15.77
CA TYR A 38 -13.02 16.98 -15.40
C TYR A 38 -13.40 17.33 -13.97
N GLY A 39 -14.25 16.53 -13.33
CA GLY A 39 -14.59 16.67 -11.91
C GLY A 39 -13.83 15.67 -11.02
N LEU A 40 -14.23 14.40 -11.09
CA LEU A 40 -13.82 13.38 -10.12
C LEU A 40 -12.33 13.01 -10.21
N ILE A 41 -11.75 12.86 -11.41
CA ILE A 41 -10.32 12.58 -11.56
C ILE A 41 -9.46 13.74 -11.01
N PRO A 42 -9.72 15.01 -11.36
CA PRO A 42 -9.05 16.16 -10.75
C PRO A 42 -9.25 16.25 -9.24
N ALA A 43 -10.47 16.03 -8.73
CA ALA A 43 -10.74 16.01 -7.29
C ALA A 43 -9.87 14.96 -6.58
N ALA A 44 -9.82 13.73 -7.11
CA ALA A 44 -8.96 12.68 -6.59
C ALA A 44 -7.48 13.07 -6.61
N ARG A 45 -6.99 13.69 -7.69
CA ARG A 45 -5.60 14.22 -7.77
C ARG A 45 -5.33 15.27 -6.70
N ARG A 46 -6.26 16.20 -6.47
CA ARG A 46 -6.14 17.23 -5.44
C ARG A 46 -6.12 16.63 -4.04
N ASN A 47 -7.05 15.72 -3.74
CA ASN A 47 -7.17 15.05 -2.45
C ASN A 47 -5.90 14.24 -2.12
N VAL A 48 -5.38 13.49 -3.08
CA VAL A 48 -4.09 12.78 -2.93
C VAL A 48 -2.93 13.74 -2.75
N LYS A 49 -2.83 14.82 -3.53
CA LYS A 49 -1.76 15.82 -3.38
C LYS A 49 -1.81 16.53 -2.02
N ALA A 50 -3.00 16.77 -1.50
CA ALA A 50 -3.25 17.38 -0.20
C ALA A 50 -3.23 16.39 0.97
N GLN A 51 -3.20 15.07 0.72
CA GLN A 51 -3.30 14.01 1.73
C GLN A 51 -4.56 14.16 2.60
N ARG A 52 -5.71 14.38 1.96
CA ARG A 52 -6.99 14.59 2.64
C ARG A 52 -8.12 13.80 1.98
N THR A 53 -9.20 13.59 2.73
CA THR A 53 -10.44 13.00 2.22
C THR A 53 -11.21 13.99 1.34
N PRO A 54 -12.18 13.51 0.52
CA PRO A 54 -13.07 14.39 -0.23
C PRO A 54 -13.85 15.40 0.62
N GLU A 55 -14.07 15.09 1.89
CA GLU A 55 -14.71 15.94 2.91
C GLU A 55 -13.74 16.97 3.50
N GLY A 56 -12.44 16.85 3.21
CA GLY A 56 -11.40 17.77 3.65
C GLY A 56 -10.57 17.29 4.85
N ALA A 57 -10.92 16.17 5.47
CA ALA A 57 -10.20 15.66 6.65
C ALA A 57 -8.80 15.16 6.29
N ALA A 58 -7.79 15.46 7.09
CA ALA A 58 -6.42 15.00 6.87
C ALA A 58 -6.31 13.47 7.00
N TRP A 59 -5.50 12.84 6.15
CA TRP A 59 -5.25 11.40 6.24
C TRP A 59 -4.44 11.03 7.48
N ALA A 60 -4.69 9.81 7.98
CA ALA A 60 -3.83 9.21 9.00
C ALA A 60 -2.37 9.14 8.52
N PRO A 61 -1.39 9.55 9.36
CA PRO A 61 0.02 9.56 9.00
C PRO A 61 0.54 8.13 8.73
N ARG A 62 1.73 8.04 8.10
CA ARG A 62 2.40 6.74 7.91
C ARG A 62 2.92 6.23 9.26
N LYS A 63 2.99 4.90 9.44
CA LYS A 63 3.48 4.31 10.70
C LYS A 63 4.98 4.48 10.96
N ARG A 64 5.80 4.68 9.92
CA ARG A 64 7.26 4.81 10.06
C ARG A 64 7.77 6.01 9.29
N PRO A 65 8.33 7.02 9.97
CA PRO A 65 9.09 8.08 9.31
C PRO A 65 10.42 7.52 8.79
N ASP A 66 11.09 8.28 7.92
CA ASP A 66 12.46 7.98 7.52
C ASP A 66 13.37 8.01 8.75
N LYS A 67 14.19 6.96 8.90
CA LYS A 67 15.08 6.79 10.06
C LYS A 67 16.20 7.82 10.09
N ALA A 68 16.61 8.37 8.94
CA ALA A 68 17.71 9.32 8.83
C ALA A 68 17.27 10.78 9.07
N SER A 69 16.06 11.15 8.66
CA SER A 69 15.58 12.54 8.73
C SER A 69 14.46 12.76 9.75
N GLY A 70 13.91 11.70 10.34
CA GLY A 70 12.71 11.77 11.18
C GLY A 70 11.43 12.19 10.44
N ARG A 71 11.51 12.47 9.13
CA ARG A 71 10.40 12.97 8.29
C ARG A 71 9.90 11.87 7.35
N TYR A 72 8.64 11.95 6.93
CA TYR A 72 8.13 11.03 5.91
C TYR A 72 8.69 11.43 4.54
N LYS A 73 9.50 10.54 3.95
CA LYS A 73 10.33 10.82 2.76
C LYS A 73 9.60 11.35 1.51
N ASN A 74 8.26 11.23 1.43
CA ASN A 74 7.41 11.75 0.35
C ASN A 74 5.92 11.69 0.73
N LYS A 75 5.03 12.43 0.06
CA LYS A 75 3.56 12.26 0.18
C LYS A 75 3.09 10.90 -0.38
N MET A 76 2.01 10.34 0.16
CA MET A 76 1.51 9.01 -0.27
C MET A 76 0.74 9.08 -1.59
N LEU A 77 0.79 7.97 -2.35
CA LEU A 77 -0.09 7.70 -3.50
C LEU A 77 -0.03 8.72 -4.65
N LEU A 78 0.95 9.63 -4.70
CA LEU A 78 1.01 10.70 -5.70
C LEU A 78 0.91 10.22 -7.16
N GLY A 79 1.43 9.03 -7.47
CA GLY A 79 1.33 8.46 -8.81
C GLY A 79 0.00 7.76 -9.09
N LEU A 80 -0.77 7.41 -8.06
CA LEU A 80 -1.93 6.53 -8.19
C LEU A 80 -3.08 7.17 -9.00
N PRO A 81 -3.45 8.45 -8.81
CA PRO A 81 -4.47 9.11 -9.63
C PRO A 81 -4.09 9.26 -11.11
N LYS A 82 -2.81 9.11 -11.48
CA LYS A 82 -2.40 9.14 -12.90
C LYS A 82 -2.86 7.89 -13.65
N LEU A 83 -3.12 6.80 -12.92
CA LEU A 83 -3.60 5.53 -13.46
C LEU A 83 -5.12 5.49 -13.63
N LEU A 84 -5.86 6.50 -13.18
CA LEU A 84 -7.31 6.55 -13.36
C LEU A 84 -7.69 6.68 -14.84
N ALA A 85 -8.63 5.85 -15.26
CA ALA A 85 -9.23 5.84 -16.58
C ALA A 85 -10.74 5.70 -16.44
N ILE A 86 -11.42 6.03 -17.54
CA ILE A 86 -12.87 6.05 -17.63
C ILE A 86 -13.29 5.00 -18.66
N ARG A 87 -14.25 4.17 -18.30
CA ARG A 87 -14.92 3.24 -19.21
C ARG A 87 -16.41 3.53 -19.18
N VAL A 88 -16.98 3.77 -20.35
CA VAL A 88 -18.45 3.83 -20.52
C VAL A 88 -18.93 2.41 -20.76
N ASP A 89 -20.08 2.05 -20.20
CA ASP A 89 -20.72 0.77 -20.50
C ASP A 89 -21.25 0.73 -21.95
N GLY A 90 -21.51 -0.48 -22.44
CA GLY A 90 -22.08 -0.68 -23.78
C GLY A 90 -23.47 -0.05 -23.94
N SER A 91 -24.24 0.06 -22.84
CA SER A 91 -25.56 0.70 -22.84
C SER A 91 -25.51 2.23 -22.89
N GLY A 92 -24.35 2.84 -22.62
CA GLY A 92 -24.18 4.29 -22.52
C GLY A 92 -24.78 4.93 -21.26
N LYS A 93 -25.42 4.15 -20.38
CA LYS A 93 -26.13 4.64 -19.18
C LYS A 93 -25.24 4.73 -17.95
N SER A 94 -24.03 4.16 -17.98
CA SER A 94 -23.13 4.18 -16.83
C SER A 94 -21.67 4.45 -17.21
N VAL A 95 -20.99 5.17 -16.31
CA VAL A 95 -19.56 5.49 -16.45
C VAL A 95 -18.82 4.93 -15.25
N ARG A 96 -17.80 4.12 -15.52
CA ARG A 96 -16.96 3.48 -14.51
C ARG A 96 -15.58 4.13 -14.48
N LEU A 97 -15.17 4.61 -13.31
CA LEU A 97 -13.78 4.91 -13.03
C LEU A 97 -13.05 3.61 -12.68
N PHE A 98 -11.92 3.38 -13.33
CA PHE A 98 -11.07 2.21 -13.06
C PHE A 98 -9.60 2.60 -13.13
N PHE A 99 -8.73 1.71 -12.66
CA PHE A 99 -7.29 1.88 -12.77
C PHE A 99 -6.77 1.10 -13.98
N LYS A 100 -5.99 1.76 -14.86
CA LYS A 100 -5.38 1.13 -16.03
C LYS A 100 -4.48 -0.04 -15.63
N LYS A 101 -4.35 -1.02 -16.55
CA LYS A 101 -3.42 -2.14 -16.40
C LYS A 101 -2.00 -1.61 -16.22
N GLY A 102 -1.27 -2.19 -15.27
CA GLY A 102 0.10 -1.83 -14.96
C GLY A 102 0.41 -2.02 -13.48
N ALA A 103 1.70 -2.19 -13.17
CA ALA A 103 2.17 -2.15 -11.81
C ALA A 103 2.24 -0.68 -11.35
N TYR A 104 1.70 -0.41 -10.16
CA TYR A 104 2.07 0.79 -9.43
C TYR A 104 3.53 0.63 -8.93
N ASN A 105 4.14 1.71 -8.43
CA ASN A 105 5.53 1.68 -7.92
C ASN A 105 5.82 0.60 -6.86
N THR A 106 4.78 -0.06 -6.33
CA THR A 106 4.86 -1.18 -5.38
C THR A 106 4.89 -2.57 -6.05
N GLY A 107 4.89 -2.66 -7.39
CA GLY A 107 4.78 -3.94 -8.11
C GLY A 107 3.36 -4.54 -8.13
N SER A 108 2.39 -3.89 -7.48
CA SER A 108 0.99 -4.34 -7.40
C SER A 108 0.09 -3.53 -8.34
N HIS A 109 -1.04 -4.09 -8.76
CA HIS A 109 -2.02 -3.37 -9.56
C HIS A 109 -2.54 -2.13 -8.82
N GLY A 110 -2.59 -0.98 -9.50
CA GLY A 110 -3.02 0.29 -8.89
C GLY A 110 -4.41 0.20 -8.26
N GLY A 111 -5.34 -0.53 -8.87
CA GLY A 111 -6.68 -0.74 -8.32
C GLY A 111 -6.72 -1.48 -6.98
N ALA A 112 -5.81 -2.44 -6.76
CA ALA A 112 -5.73 -3.16 -5.49
C ALA A 112 -5.21 -2.25 -4.38
N VAL A 113 -4.17 -1.47 -4.68
CA VAL A 113 -3.62 -0.46 -3.76
C VAL A 113 -4.67 0.61 -3.44
N ALA A 114 -5.39 1.10 -4.45
CA ALA A 114 -6.45 2.07 -4.29
C ALA A 114 -7.56 1.56 -3.39
N TRP A 115 -8.03 0.33 -3.59
CA TRP A 115 -9.11 -0.24 -2.79
C TRP A 115 -8.73 -0.36 -1.32
N VAL A 116 -7.53 -0.88 -1.03
CA VAL A 116 -6.99 -1.01 0.33
C VAL A 116 -6.86 0.36 1.01
N GLN A 117 -6.41 1.38 0.29
CA GLN A 117 -6.25 2.71 0.87
C GLN A 117 -7.61 3.41 1.02
N GLN A 118 -8.54 3.27 0.07
CA GLN A 118 -9.84 3.93 0.12
C GLN A 118 -10.70 3.45 1.29
N HIS A 119 -10.66 2.17 1.63
CA HIS A 119 -11.52 1.58 2.67
C HIS A 119 -10.78 1.24 3.97
N GLY A 120 -9.45 1.27 3.94
CA GLY A 120 -8.65 0.59 4.94
C GLY A 120 -8.67 -0.93 4.73
N ALA A 121 -7.72 -1.61 5.35
CA ALA A 121 -7.67 -3.07 5.32
C ALA A 121 -6.91 -3.62 6.51
N THR A 122 -7.25 -4.84 6.86
CA THR A 122 -6.53 -5.63 7.85
C THR A 122 -5.89 -6.81 7.15
N ILE A 123 -4.57 -6.80 7.04
CA ILE A 123 -3.82 -7.83 6.31
C ILE A 123 -3.09 -8.71 7.32
N LYS A 124 -3.33 -10.03 7.26
CA LYS A 124 -2.57 -10.99 8.08
C LYS A 124 -1.24 -11.30 7.40
N GLY A 125 -0.14 -10.88 8.02
CA GLY A 125 1.20 -11.32 7.67
C GLY A 125 1.48 -12.68 8.29
N ARG A 126 2.08 -13.58 7.52
CA ARG A 126 2.60 -14.86 8.03
C ARG A 126 4.11 -14.89 7.84
N ALA A 127 4.81 -15.41 8.84
CA ALA A 127 6.22 -15.75 8.71
C ALA A 127 6.33 -16.84 7.65
N THR A 128 6.89 -16.50 6.50
CA THR A 128 7.33 -17.51 5.56
C THR A 128 8.51 -18.24 6.19
N LYS A 129 8.56 -19.56 6.07
CA LYS A 129 9.79 -20.29 6.39
C LYS A 129 10.87 -19.67 5.51
N ARG A 130 11.94 -19.13 6.11
CA ARG A 130 13.12 -18.77 5.33
C ARG A 130 13.50 -20.03 4.56
N ARG A 131 13.59 -19.92 3.23
CA ARG A 131 14.09 -21.05 2.44
C ARG A 131 15.51 -21.28 2.91
N ASP A 132 15.72 -22.43 3.56
CA ASP A 132 17.04 -23.00 3.75
C ASP A 132 17.56 -23.30 2.35
N SER A 133 18.30 -22.36 1.77
CA SER A 133 18.91 -22.57 0.47
C SER A 133 20.27 -23.21 0.66
N GLU A 134 20.67 -24.04 -0.30
CA GLU A 134 21.99 -24.67 -0.31
C GLU A 134 23.10 -23.61 -0.21
N ALA A 135 22.92 -22.48 -0.89
CA ALA A 135 23.82 -21.33 -0.81
C ALA A 135 24.01 -20.79 0.62
N MET A 136 23.01 -20.89 1.52
CA MET A 136 23.16 -20.47 2.91
C MET A 136 23.87 -21.51 3.78
N ARG A 137 23.84 -22.78 3.40
CA ARG A 137 24.51 -23.87 4.11
C ARG A 137 25.99 -23.93 3.76
N THR A 138 26.34 -23.57 2.53
CA THR A 138 27.73 -23.57 2.03
C THR A 138 28.46 -22.26 2.28
N ARG A 139 27.77 -21.10 2.20
CA ARG A 139 28.44 -19.80 2.39
C ARG A 139 28.84 -19.56 3.85
N PRO A 140 30.02 -18.95 4.08
CA PRO A 140 30.45 -18.54 5.41
C PRO A 140 29.47 -17.54 6.05
N ALA A 141 29.47 -17.48 7.38
CA ALA A 141 28.68 -16.52 8.12
C ALA A 141 29.04 -15.08 7.72
N THR A 142 28.02 -14.23 7.57
CA THR A 142 28.25 -12.81 7.25
C THR A 142 28.86 -12.07 8.44
N ARG A 143 29.64 -11.03 8.19
CA ARG A 143 30.19 -10.16 9.25
C ARG A 143 29.13 -9.69 10.25
N ARG A 144 27.97 -9.27 9.75
CA ARG A 144 26.82 -8.85 10.59
C ARG A 144 26.30 -9.97 11.49
N GLN A 145 26.31 -11.22 11.02
CA GLN A 145 25.93 -12.37 11.85
C GLN A 145 26.99 -12.66 12.91
N ALA A 146 28.27 -12.56 12.58
CA ALA A 146 29.36 -12.74 13.54
C ALA A 146 29.32 -11.69 14.65
N GLU A 147 29.19 -10.40 14.28
CA GLU A 147 28.98 -9.29 15.22
C GLU A 147 27.77 -9.55 16.12
N ARG A 148 26.66 -10.02 15.53
CA ARG A 148 25.45 -10.33 16.29
C ARG A 148 25.66 -11.48 17.27
N LEU A 149 26.33 -12.56 16.86
CA LEU A 149 26.64 -13.70 17.73
C LEU A 149 27.50 -13.27 18.92
N LEU A 150 28.53 -12.45 18.69
CA LEU A 150 29.36 -11.91 19.76
C LEU A 150 28.55 -11.03 20.71
N SER A 151 27.66 -10.17 20.19
CA SER A 151 26.77 -9.33 21.02
C SER A 151 25.79 -10.15 21.85
N LEU A 152 25.41 -11.33 21.38
CA LEU A 152 24.52 -12.27 22.08
C LEU A 152 25.27 -13.22 23.01
N GLY A 153 26.57 -13.02 23.23
CA GLY A 153 27.36 -13.81 24.17
C GLY A 153 27.73 -15.21 23.66
N PHE A 154 27.70 -15.46 22.35
CA PHE A 154 28.06 -16.75 21.77
C PHE A 154 29.45 -17.23 22.26
N ARG A 155 29.53 -18.54 22.55
CA ARG A 155 30.77 -19.23 22.93
C ARG A 155 30.94 -20.46 22.04
N ALA A 156 32.07 -20.51 21.34
CA ALA A 156 32.43 -21.61 20.45
C ALA A 156 32.98 -22.81 21.25
N PRO A 157 32.67 -24.05 20.85
CA PRO A 157 33.26 -25.24 21.45
C PRO A 157 34.76 -25.33 21.13
N VAL A 158 35.56 -25.82 22.09
CA VAL A 158 37.01 -25.95 21.98
C VAL A 158 37.44 -27.33 22.50
N GLY A 159 38.39 -27.95 21.79
CA GLY A 159 39.02 -29.20 22.18
C GLY A 159 38.11 -30.43 22.05
N ALA A 160 38.65 -31.58 22.46
CA ALA A 160 37.91 -32.83 22.53
C ALA A 160 36.86 -32.80 23.65
N VAL A 161 35.88 -33.70 23.58
CA VAL A 161 34.93 -33.92 24.68
C VAL A 161 35.71 -34.48 25.86
N SER A 162 35.57 -33.88 27.04
CA SER A 162 36.20 -34.42 28.24
C SER A 162 35.60 -35.79 28.58
N LYS A 163 36.44 -36.82 28.70
CA LYS A 163 36.00 -38.18 29.10
C LYS A 163 35.41 -38.22 30.51
N LYS A 164 35.77 -37.26 31.39
CA LYS A 164 35.30 -37.18 32.77
C LYS A 164 33.95 -36.46 32.92
N THR A 165 33.73 -35.38 32.17
CA THR A 165 32.53 -34.52 32.31
C THR A 165 31.55 -34.64 31.15
N GLY A 166 31.92 -35.32 30.06
CA GLY A 166 31.11 -35.46 28.86
C GLY A 166 30.87 -34.15 28.08
N ARG A 167 31.50 -33.05 28.48
CA ARG A 167 31.28 -31.71 27.89
C ARG A 167 32.53 -31.20 27.18
N ARG A 168 32.34 -30.40 26.12
CA ARG A 168 33.43 -29.65 25.47
C ARG A 168 33.62 -28.30 26.16
N GLY A 169 34.87 -27.85 26.23
CA GLY A 169 35.20 -26.50 26.67
C GLY A 169 34.56 -25.45 25.75
N ARG A 170 34.33 -24.23 26.26
CA ARG A 170 33.71 -23.14 25.50
C ARG A 170 34.53 -21.86 25.66
N ARG A 171 34.85 -21.18 24.54
CA ARG A 171 35.55 -19.88 24.56
C ARG A 171 34.79 -18.82 23.77
N LYS A 172 35.06 -17.55 24.06
CA LYS A 172 34.61 -16.44 23.20
C LYS A 172 35.41 -16.49 21.88
N PRO A 173 34.77 -16.76 20.73
CA PRO A 173 35.49 -16.80 19.46
C PRO A 173 35.83 -15.38 18.97
N SER A 174 36.77 -15.28 18.03
CA SER A 174 36.98 -14.05 17.27
C SER A 174 35.94 -13.92 16.16
N LEU A 175 35.79 -12.70 15.62
CA LEU A 175 34.89 -12.44 14.49
C LEU A 175 35.30 -13.27 13.25
N LYS A 176 36.60 -13.33 12.96
CA LYS A 176 37.17 -14.14 11.87
C LYS A 176 36.87 -15.62 12.04
N TRP A 177 37.03 -16.15 13.25
CA TRP A 177 36.74 -17.55 13.55
C TRP A 177 35.28 -17.91 13.22
N ILE A 178 34.32 -17.05 13.60
CA ILE A 178 32.90 -17.29 13.30
C ILE A 178 32.64 -17.32 11.79
N MET A 179 33.25 -16.39 11.04
CA MET A 179 33.08 -16.33 9.60
C MET A 179 33.65 -17.56 8.89
N GLU A 180 34.77 -18.10 9.36
CA GLU A 180 35.43 -19.26 8.76
C GLU A 180 34.81 -20.61 9.17
N ASN A 181 34.35 -20.73 10.42
CA ASN A 181 33.96 -22.01 11.01
C ASN A 181 32.43 -22.21 11.07
N MET A 182 31.63 -21.20 10.75
CA MET A 182 30.17 -21.31 10.73
C MET A 182 29.61 -20.90 9.38
N SER A 183 28.65 -21.68 8.89
CA SER A 183 27.87 -21.26 7.73
C SER A 183 26.85 -20.18 8.07
N MET A 184 26.37 -19.47 7.05
CA MET A 184 25.31 -18.47 7.18
C MET A 184 24.05 -19.04 7.84
N ALA A 185 23.70 -20.30 7.51
CA ALA A 185 22.57 -21.03 8.10
C ALA A 185 22.80 -21.33 9.58
N GLN A 186 23.97 -21.89 9.94
CA GLN A 186 24.33 -22.21 11.33
C GLN A 186 24.35 -20.96 12.20
N ALA A 187 25.01 -19.89 11.74
CA ALA A 187 25.05 -18.63 12.48
C ALA A 187 23.65 -18.03 12.67
N GLY A 188 22.80 -18.08 11.63
CA GLY A 188 21.41 -17.63 11.71
C GLY A 188 20.56 -18.42 12.72
N LEU A 189 20.75 -19.73 12.79
CA LEU A 189 20.08 -20.60 13.75
C LEU A 189 20.53 -20.30 15.18
N VAL A 190 21.84 -20.25 15.43
CA VAL A 190 22.39 -19.96 16.76
C VAL A 190 21.97 -18.57 17.24
N ILE A 191 21.98 -17.55 16.37
CA ILE A 191 21.42 -16.23 16.71
C ILE A 191 19.96 -16.35 17.14
N SER A 192 19.17 -17.16 16.44
CA SER A 192 17.76 -17.35 16.79
C SER A 192 17.58 -18.02 18.15
N ILE A 193 18.41 -19.01 18.47
CA ILE A 193 18.38 -19.73 19.76
C ILE A 193 18.81 -18.78 20.89
N LEU A 194 19.96 -18.11 20.73
CA LEU A 194 20.50 -17.20 21.74
C LEU A 194 19.61 -15.99 22.01
N LYS A 195 18.85 -15.54 21.00
CA LYS A 195 17.91 -14.43 21.21
C LYS A 195 16.75 -14.82 22.13
N GLY A 196 16.41 -16.12 22.25
CA GLY A 196 15.32 -16.62 23.08
C GLY A 196 13.91 -16.14 22.70
N GLU A 197 13.79 -15.18 21.78
CA GLU A 197 12.51 -14.58 21.39
C GLU A 197 11.70 -15.54 20.52
N GLN A 198 10.48 -15.83 20.97
CA GLN A 198 9.49 -16.46 20.11
C GLN A 198 9.11 -15.51 18.97
N LYS A 199 9.60 -15.82 17.76
CA LYS A 199 9.25 -15.08 16.55
C LYS A 199 7.75 -15.25 16.29
N LYS A 200 7.02 -14.13 16.24
CA LYS A 200 5.60 -14.13 15.85
C LYS A 200 5.46 -14.79 14.47
N ARG A 201 4.75 -15.92 14.43
CA ARG A 201 4.46 -16.64 13.17
C ARG A 201 3.38 -15.96 12.34
N VAL A 202 2.49 -15.22 12.99
CA VAL A 202 1.41 -14.47 12.36
C VAL A 202 1.34 -13.11 13.03
N TRP A 203 1.13 -12.06 12.25
CA TRP A 203 0.87 -10.73 12.76
C TRP A 203 -0.18 -10.04 11.91
N GLU A 204 -0.88 -9.08 12.51
CA GLU A 204 -1.92 -8.32 11.84
C GLU A 204 -1.42 -6.92 11.47
N ILE A 205 -1.61 -6.54 10.21
CA ILE A 205 -1.26 -5.22 9.67
C ILE A 205 -2.56 -4.46 9.47
N LYS A 206 -2.89 -3.57 10.41
CA LYS A 206 -3.99 -2.62 10.27
C LYS A 206 -3.55 -1.42 9.42
N ILE A 207 -4.25 -1.20 8.30
CA ILE A 207 -4.10 -0.07 7.39
C ILE A 207 -5.32 0.83 7.57
N PRO A 208 -5.16 2.09 8.03
CA PRO A 208 -6.30 2.99 8.18
C PRO A 208 -6.83 3.42 6.82
N SER A 209 -8.13 3.75 6.79
CA SER A 209 -8.76 4.33 5.60
C SER A 209 -8.16 5.70 5.27
N ARG A 210 -7.92 5.93 3.99
CA ARG A 210 -7.42 7.13 3.35
C ARG A 210 -8.23 7.35 2.07
N ALA A 211 -9.52 7.66 2.26
CA ALA A 211 -10.41 7.96 1.16
C ALA A 211 -9.86 9.13 0.32
N PHE A 212 -9.88 8.97 -1.00
CA PHE A 212 -9.36 9.96 -1.95
C PHE A 212 -10.20 10.06 -3.22
N LEU A 213 -10.89 8.98 -3.59
CA LEU A 213 -11.90 8.98 -4.64
C LEU A 213 -13.20 9.55 -4.11
N GLY A 214 -13.86 10.38 -4.95
CA GLY A 214 -15.10 11.06 -4.63
C GLY A 214 -14.93 12.56 -4.54
N ALA A 215 -16.03 13.23 -4.23
CA ALA A 215 -16.14 14.66 -3.96
C ALA A 215 -17.15 14.82 -2.82
N SER A 216 -16.98 15.85 -1.99
CA SER A 216 -18.05 16.27 -1.06
C SER A 216 -19.30 16.69 -1.82
N ASP A 217 -20.48 16.67 -1.20
CA ASP A 217 -21.73 17.03 -1.88
C ASP A 217 -21.70 18.45 -2.45
N ALA A 218 -21.13 19.41 -1.73
CA ALA A 218 -20.95 20.79 -2.21
C ALA A 218 -19.92 20.91 -3.35
N GLU A 219 -18.85 20.13 -3.34
CA GLU A 219 -17.91 20.07 -4.47
C GLU A 219 -18.55 19.39 -5.68
N PHE A 220 -19.32 18.33 -5.47
CA PHE A 220 -20.01 17.59 -6.51
C PHE A 220 -21.07 18.44 -7.21
N ALA A 221 -21.89 19.17 -6.45
CA ALA A 221 -22.89 20.09 -7.01
C ALA A 221 -22.24 21.13 -7.94
N ARG A 222 -21.12 21.73 -7.51
CA ARG A 222 -20.34 22.66 -8.34
C ARG A 222 -19.78 22.01 -9.59
N ILE A 223 -19.27 20.77 -9.49
CA ILE A 223 -18.80 20.01 -10.65
C ILE A 223 -19.95 19.78 -11.64
N LEU A 224 -21.11 19.32 -11.14
CA LEU A 224 -22.29 19.03 -11.94
C LEU A 224 -22.75 20.27 -12.69
N GLU A 225 -22.95 21.38 -11.98
CA GLU A 225 -23.35 22.66 -12.56
C GLU A 225 -22.36 23.15 -13.62
N ALA A 226 -21.06 23.14 -13.31
CA ALA A 226 -20.04 23.55 -14.26
C ALA A 226 -20.06 22.69 -15.55
N GLN A 227 -20.30 21.37 -15.41
CA GLN A 227 -20.37 20.49 -16.57
C GLN A 227 -21.68 20.66 -17.36
N LEU A 228 -22.81 20.94 -16.71
CA LEU A 228 -24.07 21.27 -17.39
C LEU A 228 -23.95 22.53 -18.24
N ARG A 229 -23.40 23.62 -17.66
CA ARG A 229 -23.12 24.86 -18.39
C ARG A 229 -22.23 24.62 -19.60
N SER A 230 -21.18 23.80 -19.44
CA SER A 230 -20.26 23.46 -20.53
C SER A 230 -20.87 22.65 -21.69
N LEU A 231 -22.06 22.08 -21.49
CA LEU A 231 -22.81 21.37 -22.54
C LEU A 231 -23.79 22.29 -23.30
N HIS A 232 -23.73 23.60 -23.08
CA HIS A 232 -24.65 24.60 -23.65
C HIS A 232 -26.11 24.32 -23.28
N TYR A 233 -26.35 23.95 -22.02
CA TYR A 233 -27.71 23.96 -21.50
C TYR A 233 -28.11 25.41 -21.20
N GLY A 234 -29.10 25.94 -21.92
CA GLY A 234 -29.61 27.32 -21.77
C GLY A 234 -29.17 28.34 -22.83
N GLY A 235 -28.67 27.94 -24.00
CA GLY A 235 -28.35 28.89 -25.08
C GLY A 235 -28.38 28.22 -26.46
N THR A 236 -29.38 28.61 -27.24
CA THR A 236 -29.48 28.40 -28.69
C THR A 236 -28.27 29.02 -29.39
N ARG A 237 -27.66 28.27 -30.30
CA ARG A 237 -27.18 28.85 -31.56
C ARG A 237 -28.20 28.49 -32.61
#